data_AF-A0A0R1SHX0-F1
#
_entry.id   AF-A0A0R1SHX0-F1
#
_cell.length_a   1.000
_cell.length_b   1.000
_cell.length_c   1.000
_cell.angle_alpha   90.00
_cell.angle_beta   90.00
_cell.angle_gamma   90.00
#
_symmetry.space_group_name_H-M   'P 1'
#
loop_
_entity.id
_entity.type
_entity.pdbx_description
1 polymer ?
#
loop_
_entity_poly.entity_id
_entity_poly.type
_entity_poly.pdbx_seq_one_letter_code
_entity_poly.pdbx_strand_id
1 'polypeptide(L)'
;MIITILVGIAILIALFIGYYLLSHLNKQLFNIPVRDNPQLEKTTKFGGFTFIILAILGLIALFLQNDILILIVLLCTTVTGTLIEIIIMGIISRQNR
;
A
#
# COMPACT_ATOMS: atom_id res chain seq x y z
N MET A 1 -14.99 12.94 15.43
CA MET A 1 -14.90 13.78 14.22
C MET A 1 -13.51 13.81 13.60
N ILE A 2 -12.44 14.17 14.32
CA ILE A 2 -11.10 14.27 13.71
C ILE A 2 -10.54 12.89 13.27
N ILE A 3 -10.77 11.85 14.09
CA ILE A 3 -10.35 10.47 13.79
C ILE A 3 -11.01 9.97 12.50
N THR A 4 -12.31 10.22 12.32
CA THR A 4 -13.06 9.85 11.10
C THR A 4 -12.46 10.48 9.84
N ILE A 5 -12.07 11.76 9.91
CA ILE A 5 -11.43 12.47 8.79
C ILE A 5 -10.05 11.85 8.50
N LEU A 6 -9.24 11.62 9.54
CA LEU A 6 -7.91 11.01 9.39
C LEU A 6 -7.99 9.61 8.78
N VAL A 7 -8.94 8.79 9.21
CA VAL A 7 -9.18 7.45 8.65
C VAL A 7 -9.64 7.55 7.20
N GLY A 8 -10.53 8.48 6.88
CA GLY A 8 -10.94 8.74 5.50
C GLY A 8 -9.76 9.09 4.60
N ILE A 9 -8.85 9.96 5.07
CA ILE A 9 -7.61 10.29 4.35
C ILE A 9 -6.72 9.06 4.20
N ALA A 10 -6.54 8.26 5.26
CA ALA A 10 -5.73 7.04 5.20
C ALA A 10 -6.27 6.03 4.18
N ILE A 11 -7.59 5.86 4.11
CA ILE A 11 -8.25 5.01 3.10
C ILE A 11 -7.96 5.51 1.69
N LEU A 12 -8.09 6.82 1.45
CA LEU A 12 -7.79 7.42 0.15
C LEU A 12 -6.32 7.23 -0.26
N ILE A 13 -5.40 7.42 0.68
CA ILE A 13 -3.97 7.19 0.45
C ILE A 13 -3.70 5.72 0.15
N ALA A 14 -4.29 4.79 0.92
CA ALA A 14 -4.14 3.36 0.69
C ALA A 14 -4.68 2.96 -0.70
N LEU A 15 -5.84 3.46 -1.11
CA LEU A 15 -6.38 3.24 -2.46
C LEU A 15 -5.47 3.80 -3.54
N PHE A 16 -4.96 5.03 -3.34
CA PHE A 16 -4.04 5.66 -4.28
C PHE A 16 -2.76 4.85 -4.45
N ILE A 17 -2.12 4.43 -3.36
CA ILE A 17 -0.91 3.60 -3.37
C ILE A 17 -1.20 2.24 -4.01
N GLY A 18 -2.30 1.59 -3.62
CA GLY A 18 -2.72 0.30 -4.17
C GLY A 18 -2.93 0.36 -5.69
N TYR A 19 -3.66 1.37 -6.16
CA TYR A 19 -3.87 1.62 -7.59
C TYR A 19 -2.55 1.97 -8.31
N TYR A 20 -1.70 2.80 -7.71
CA TYR A 20 -0.41 3.18 -8.27
C TYR A 20 0.48 1.96 -8.49
N LEU A 21 0.64 1.10 -7.48
CA LEU A 21 1.44 -0.13 -7.57
C LEU A 21 0.89 -1.06 -8.66
N LEU A 22 -0.43 -1.34 -8.66
CA LEU A 22 -1.02 -2.26 -9.63
C LEU A 22 -0.98 -1.72 -11.07
N SER A 23 -1.19 -0.42 -11.27
CA SER A 23 -1.12 0.21 -12.60
C SER A 23 0.29 0.26 -13.17
N HIS A 24 1.33 0.18 -12.32
CA HIS A 24 2.73 0.18 -12.74
C HIS A 24 3.33 -1.22 -12.89
N LEU A 25 2.57 -2.29 -12.70
CA LEU A 25 3.05 -3.67 -12.93
C LEU A 25 3.57 -3.90 -14.36
N ASN A 26 2.93 -3.27 -15.34
CA ASN A 26 3.33 -3.35 -16.76
C ASN A 26 4.11 -2.13 -17.22
N LYS A 27 4.48 -1.23 -16.30
CA LYS A 27 5.24 -0.01 -16.59
C LYS A 27 6.56 -0.02 -15.81
N GLN A 28 7.30 1.08 -15.90
CA GLN A 28 8.48 1.28 -15.10
C GLN A 28 8.09 1.82 -13.73
N LEU A 29 8.75 1.32 -12.69
CA LEU A 29 8.68 1.84 -11.34
C LEU A 29 10.09 2.34 -11.00
N PHE A 30 10.24 3.65 -10.84
CA PHE A 30 11.55 4.32 -10.67
C PHE A 30 12.58 3.96 -11.76
N ASN A 31 12.21 4.11 -13.04
CA ASN A 31 13.04 3.76 -14.22
C ASN A 31 13.42 2.27 -14.37
N ILE A 32 12.94 1.40 -13.48
CA ILE A 32 13.15 -0.04 -13.61
C ILE A 32 11.86 -0.65 -14.20
N PRO A 33 11.93 -1.35 -15.35
CA PRO A 33 10.80 -2.12 -15.86
C PRO A 33 10.44 -3.22 -14.84
N VAL A 34 9.25 -3.10 -14.24
CA VAL A 34 8.80 -4.00 -13.15
C VAL A 34 8.77 -5.45 -13.61
N ARG A 35 8.41 -5.67 -14.87
CA ARG A 35 8.30 -6.99 -15.51
C ARG A 35 9.64 -7.71 -15.69
N ASP A 36 10.75 -6.98 -15.72
CA ASP A 36 12.08 -7.57 -15.92
C ASP A 36 12.71 -8.00 -14.58
N ASN A 37 12.10 -7.62 -13.44
CA ASN A 37 12.54 -8.02 -12.12
C ASN A 37 11.41 -8.78 -11.38
N PRO A 38 11.47 -10.13 -11.31
CA PRO A 38 10.40 -10.94 -10.74
C PRO A 38 10.17 -10.68 -9.24
N GLN A 39 11.18 -10.17 -8.51
CA GLN A 39 11.00 -9.77 -7.11
C GLN A 39 10.22 -8.46 -7.00
N LEU A 40 10.51 -7.49 -7.88
CA LEU A 40 9.82 -6.20 -7.93
C LEU A 40 8.36 -6.39 -8.36
N GLU A 41 8.10 -7.22 -9.37
CA GLU A 41 6.74 -7.55 -9.83
C GLU A 41 5.91 -8.18 -8.70
N LYS A 42 6.45 -9.21 -8.04
CA LYS A 42 5.74 -9.88 -6.92
C LYS A 42 5.44 -8.92 -5.78
N THR A 43 6.42 -8.12 -5.38
CA THR A 43 6.27 -7.15 -4.28
C THR A 43 5.26 -6.07 -4.63
N THR A 44 5.34 -5.52 -5.84
CA THR A 44 4.43 -4.48 -6.33
C THR A 44 2.99 -5.02 -6.42
N LYS A 45 2.81 -6.24 -6.92
CA LYS A 45 1.49 -6.88 -7.03
C LYS A 45 0.92 -7.17 -5.66
N PHE A 46 1.71 -7.82 -4.80
CA PHE A 46 1.29 -8.14 -3.43
C PHE A 46 0.92 -6.87 -2.67
N GLY A 47 1.82 -5.88 -2.64
CA GLY A 47 1.60 -4.62 -1.97
C GLY A 47 0.37 -3.89 -2.48
N GLY A 48 0.19 -3.83 -3.81
CA GLY A 48 -0.97 -3.23 -4.44
C GLY A 48 -2.30 -3.83 -3.96
N PHE A 49 -2.40 -5.17 -3.95
CA PHE A 49 -3.59 -5.87 -3.45
C PHE A 49 -3.79 -5.68 -1.94
N THR A 50 -2.72 -5.75 -1.14
CA THR A 50 -2.82 -5.57 0.31
C THR A 50 -3.35 -4.18 0.67
N PHE A 51 -2.90 -3.13 -0.01
CA PHE A 51 -3.38 -1.77 0.21
C PHE A 51 -4.86 -1.60 -0.14
N ILE A 52 -5.34 -2.23 -1.21
CA ILE A 52 -6.77 -2.22 -1.55
C ILE A 52 -7.60 -2.94 -0.47
N ILE A 53 -7.14 -4.09 0.00
CA ILE A 53 -7.83 -4.83 1.08
C ILE A 53 -7.89 -4.00 2.36
N LEU A 54 -6.77 -3.37 2.75
CA LEU A 54 -6.71 -2.52 3.93
C LEU A 54 -7.61 -1.29 3.81
N ALA A 55 -7.72 -0.69 2.62
CA ALA A 55 -8.65 0.40 2.36
C ALA A 55 -10.12 -0.03 2.54
N ILE A 56 -10.49 -1.21 2.03
CA ILE A 56 -11.84 -1.77 2.19
C ILE A 56 -12.12 -2.05 3.67
N LEU A 57 -11.17 -2.65 4.39
CA LEU A 57 -11.30 -2.87 5.84
C LEU A 57 -11.43 -1.56 6.62
N GLY A 58 -10.71 -0.52 6.22
CA GLY A 58 -10.84 0.82 6.81
C GLY A 58 -12.22 1.42 6.58
N LEU A 59 -12.78 1.24 5.38
CA LEU A 59 -14.14 1.68 5.06
C LEU A 59 -15.18 0.97 5.94
N ILE A 60 -15.05 -0.34 6.11
CA ILE A 60 -15.91 -1.16 6.98
C ILE A 60 -15.78 -0.70 8.43
N ALA A 61 -14.57 -0.46 8.91
CA ALA A 61 -14.31 0.00 10.27
C ALA A 61 -14.95 1.37 10.56
N LEU A 62 -14.89 2.27 9.58
CA LEU A 62 -15.51 3.59 9.68
C LEU A 62 -17.04 3.50 9.68
N PHE A 63 -17.62 2.62 8.87
CA PHE A 63 -19.08 2.42 8.83
C PHE A 63 -19.63 1.81 10.12
N LEU A 64 -18.91 0.86 10.71
CA LEU A 64 -19.27 0.24 12.00
C LEU A 64 -18.97 1.13 13.21
N GLN A 65 -18.30 2.28 13.02
CA GLN A 65 -17.83 3.16 14.09
C GLN A 65 -17.05 2.41 15.18
N ASN A 66 -16.24 1.42 14.79
CA ASN A 66 -15.48 0.58 15.72
C ASN A 66 -14.05 1.10 15.86
N ASP A 67 -13.78 1.83 16.95
CA ASP A 67 -12.48 2.47 17.20
C ASP A 67 -11.31 1.48 17.29
N ILE A 68 -11.53 0.29 17.83
CA ILE A 68 -10.50 -0.76 17.93
C ILE A 68 -10.15 -1.26 16.53
N LEU A 69 -11.16 -1.51 15.69
CA LEU A 69 -10.94 -1.96 14.32
C LEU A 69 -10.23 -0.88 13.50
N ILE A 70 -10.60 0.39 13.68
CA ILE A 70 -9.93 1.54 13.07
C ILE A 70 -8.45 1.57 13.45
N LEU A 71 -8.12 1.43 14.73
CA LEU A 71 -6.74 1.41 15.23
C LEU A 71 -5.92 0.28 14.60
N ILE A 72 -6.49 -0.93 14.53
CA ILE A 72 -5.84 -2.09 13.91
C ILE A 72 -5.57 -1.83 12.43
N VAL A 73 -6.56 -1.32 11.69
CA VAL A 73 -6.40 -1.03 10.25
C VAL A 73 -5.33 0.04 10.02
N LEU A 74 -5.30 1.10 10.83
CA LEU A 74 -4.29 2.15 10.72
C LEU A 74 -2.87 1.62 11.00
N LEU A 75 -2.71 0.82 12.06
CA LEU A 75 -1.43 0.18 12.38
C LEU A 75 -0.97 -0.76 11.26
N CYS A 76 -1.85 -1.64 10.78
CA CYS A 76 -1.54 -2.55 9.68
C CYS A 76 -1.17 -1.78 8.40
N THR A 77 -1.93 -0.73 8.05
CA THR A 77 -1.64 0.09 6.87
C THR A 77 -0.27 0.76 6.95
N THR A 78 0.07 1.30 8.12
CA THR A 78 1.37 1.94 8.34
C THR A 78 2.51 0.93 8.21
N VAL A 79 2.41 -0.20 8.92
CA VAL A 79 3.44 -1.25 8.89
C VAL A 79 3.60 -1.83 7.49
N THR A 80 2.50 -2.15 6.82
CA THR A 80 2.52 -2.67 5.45
C THR A 80 3.15 -1.66 4.48
N GLY A 81 2.82 -0.38 4.60
CA GLY A 81 3.40 0.66 3.75
C GLY A 81 4.90 0.79 3.91
N THR A 82 5.38 0.87 5.16
CA THR A 82 6.82 0.95 5.45
C THR A 82 7.56 -0.31 4.98
N LEU A 83 6.99 -1.50 5.16
CA LEU A 83 7.61 -2.75 4.67
C LEU A 83 7.72 -2.78 3.15
N ILE A 84 6.65 -2.43 2.44
CA ILE A 84 6.65 -2.40 0.97
C ILE A 84 7.67 -1.37 0.47
N GLU A 85 7.74 -0.19 1.09
CA GLU A 85 8.71 0.85 0.77
C GLU A 85 10.15 0.37 0.92
N ILE A 86 10.48 -0.22 2.07
CA ILE A 86 11.82 -0.76 2.34
C ILE A 86 12.19 -1.85 1.32
N ILE A 87 11.27 -2.75 0.99
CA ILE A 87 11.52 -3.83 0.04
C ILE A 87 11.75 -3.26 -1.37
N ILE A 88 10.88 -2.36 -1.83
CA ILE A 88 10.99 -1.75 -3.15
C ILE A 88 12.30 -0.97 -3.28
N MET A 89 12.62 -0.09 -2.32
CA MET A 89 13.89 0.64 -2.33
C MET A 89 15.11 -0.29 -2.21
N GLY A 90 15.00 -1.36 -1.43
CA GLY A 90 16.03 -2.39 -1.31
C GLY A 90 16.32 -3.10 -2.63
N ILE A 91 15.29 -3.39 -3.43
CA ILE A 91 15.44 -3.99 -4.76
C ILE A 91 16.07 -2.99 -5.72
N ILE A 92 15.57 -1.75 -5.76
CA ILE A 92 16.06 -0.70 -6.65
C ILE A 92 17.55 -0.40 -6.37
N SER A 93 17.93 -0.25 -5.10
CA SER A 93 19.31 0.06 -4.71
C SER A 93 20.31 -1.03 -5.05
N ARG A 94 19.90 -2.31 -5.07
CA ARG A 94 20.76 -3.41 -5.51
C ARG A 94 20.93 -3.47 -7.03
N GLN A 95 19.92 -3.05 -7.78
CA GLN A 95 19.94 -3.07 -9.24
C GLN A 95 20.72 -1.89 -9.84
N ASN A 96 20.84 -0.79 -9.10
CA ASN A 96 21.58 0.42 -9.50
C ASN A 96 23.05 0.44 -9.00
N ARG A 97 23.54 -0.66 -8.42
CA ARG A 97 24.95 -0.89 -8.05
C ARG A 97 25.58 -1.86 -9.04
#